data_AF-A0A371DNG3-F1
#
_entry.id   AF-A0A371DNG3-F1
#
_cell.length_a   1.000
_cell.length_b   1.000
_cell.length_c   1.000
_cell.angle_alpha   90.00
_cell.angle_beta   90.00
_cell.angle_gamma   90.00
#
_symmetry.space_group_name_H-M   'P 1'
#
loop_
_entity.id
_entity.type
_entity.pdbx_description
1 polymer ?
#
loop_
_entity_poly.entity_id
_entity_poly.type
_entity_poly.pdbx_seq_one_letter_code
_entity_poly.pdbx_strand_id
1 'polypeptide(L)'
;MFTKQLHRLPTEILLMIRDWIDPSDLRTHVCYYLSSKKVAALYDTEKDADEFWELACWLCGIGLTPADEGHKLWRDVAIQCIKQDGFCSLPGCGESLLCRNRCEMKQAIYHLDLDPLDVYIDMDRGVVFHVHPVLEKIRFTGGHGAPLMQDATFSGMDPASVKLPFFEWSSPCAVGDHPLLYRSFATFAPVTKIMLRPIAGRLLDGHRLSQMSALTVYDVLKTIHADLDRPLEVHNLLDYVMRHQNCLPEKMTESYVGPLRHLKTLRDLLSICPVNEYLHVADDDEHGPVFVALLVCMGDDELDLDSQVDRM
;
A
#
# COMPACT_ATOMS: atom_id res chain seq x y z
N MET A 1 -30.94 -1.00 4.14
CA MET A 1 -32.42 -0.99 4.06
C MET A 1 -33.00 0.17 4.89
N PHE A 2 -32.67 1.44 4.56
CA PHE A 2 -33.14 2.65 5.26
C PHE A 2 -33.72 3.74 4.32
N THR A 3 -33.87 3.44 3.02
CA THR A 3 -34.05 4.48 1.99
C THR A 3 -35.39 5.22 2.03
N LYS A 4 -36.46 4.66 2.62
CA LYS A 4 -37.79 5.30 2.58
C LYS A 4 -38.03 6.41 3.62
N GLN A 5 -37.26 6.49 4.71
CA GLN A 5 -37.50 7.46 5.79
C GLN A 5 -36.61 8.71 5.73
N LEU A 6 -35.39 8.61 5.22
CA LEU A 6 -34.43 9.72 5.13
C LEU A 6 -34.95 10.90 4.28
N HIS A 7 -35.75 10.64 3.24
CA HIS A 7 -36.32 11.69 2.38
C HIS A 7 -37.28 12.65 3.10
N ARG A 8 -37.76 12.29 4.29
CA ARG A 8 -38.72 13.10 5.05
C ARG A 8 -38.07 14.02 6.07
N LEU A 9 -36.76 13.90 6.30
CA LEU A 9 -36.07 14.74 7.26
C LEU A 9 -35.85 16.16 6.67
N PRO A 10 -36.04 17.22 7.48
CA PRO A 10 -35.63 18.58 7.12
C PRO A 10 -34.15 18.64 6.74
N THR A 11 -33.77 19.62 5.91
CA THR A 11 -32.40 19.78 5.42
C THR A 11 -31.42 20.01 6.57
N GLU A 12 -31.84 20.76 7.57
CA GLU A 12 -31.11 21.09 8.79
C GLU A 12 -30.75 19.82 9.58
N ILE A 13 -31.69 18.86 9.68
CA ILE A 13 -31.43 17.58 10.36
C ILE A 13 -30.43 16.72 9.57
N LEU A 14 -30.52 16.75 8.24
CA LEU A 14 -29.58 16.03 7.38
C LEU A 14 -28.16 16.64 7.47
N LEU A 15 -28.05 17.96 7.52
CA LEU A 15 -26.77 18.65 7.77
C LEU A 15 -26.21 18.30 9.15
N MET A 16 -27.04 18.33 10.20
CA MET A 16 -26.60 17.88 11.53
C MET A 16 -26.09 16.44 11.50
N ILE A 17 -26.78 15.52 10.82
CA ILE A 17 -26.30 14.13 10.69
C ILE A 17 -24.94 14.09 9.99
N ARG A 18 -24.77 14.83 8.88
CA ARG A 18 -23.51 14.93 8.15
C ARG A 18 -22.37 15.40 9.05
N ASP A 19 -22.59 16.49 9.78
CA ASP A 19 -21.58 17.14 10.62
C ASP A 19 -21.23 16.31 11.88
N TRP A 20 -22.05 15.33 12.22
CA TRP A 20 -21.80 14.36 13.29
C TRP A 20 -20.97 13.15 12.84
N ILE A 21 -20.81 12.93 11.53
CA ILE A 21 -19.95 11.87 11.01
C ILE A 21 -18.51 12.40 11.07
N ASP A 22 -17.60 11.63 11.69
CA ASP A 22 -16.18 11.98 11.72
C ASP A 22 -15.65 12.09 10.27
N PRO A 23 -14.93 13.16 9.88
CA PRO A 23 -14.42 13.33 8.52
C PRO A 23 -13.57 12.16 8.01
N SER A 24 -12.95 11.40 8.93
CA SER A 24 -12.18 10.21 8.60
C SER A 24 -13.07 8.96 8.37
N ASP A 25 -14.36 8.95 8.75
CA ASP A 25 -15.27 7.85 8.43
C ASP A 25 -15.80 7.93 6.98
N LEU A 26 -14.86 7.76 6.04
CA LEU A 26 -15.09 7.83 4.60
C LEU A 26 -16.20 6.89 4.13
N ARG A 27 -16.28 5.68 4.71
CA ARG A 27 -17.31 4.70 4.36
C ARG A 27 -18.69 5.24 4.70
N THR A 28 -18.88 5.80 5.90
CA THR A 28 -20.16 6.38 6.30
C THR A 28 -20.49 7.62 5.47
N HIS A 29 -19.52 8.50 5.20
CA HIS A 29 -19.72 9.66 4.32
C HIS A 29 -20.18 9.25 2.91
N VAL A 30 -19.52 8.29 2.27
CA VAL A 30 -19.94 7.81 0.94
C VAL A 30 -21.32 7.17 0.98
N CYS A 31 -21.61 6.33 1.98
CA CYS A 31 -22.94 5.73 2.13
C CYS A 31 -24.04 6.77 2.33
N TYR A 32 -23.73 7.82 3.11
CA TYR A 32 -24.65 8.91 3.37
C TYR A 32 -24.88 9.73 2.09
N TYR A 33 -23.81 10.12 1.39
CA TYR A 33 -23.86 10.79 0.09
C TYR A 33 -24.75 10.04 -0.92
N LEU A 34 -24.55 8.73 -1.05
CA LEU A 34 -25.30 7.88 -1.98
C LEU A 34 -26.74 7.56 -1.54
N SER A 35 -27.13 7.91 -0.31
CA SER A 35 -28.44 7.56 0.24
C SER A 35 -29.60 8.29 -0.45
N SER A 36 -29.38 9.51 -0.95
CA SER A 36 -30.37 10.28 -1.70
C SER A 36 -29.74 11.49 -2.41
N LYS A 37 -30.41 11.97 -3.48
CA LYS A 37 -30.00 13.22 -4.17
C LYS A 37 -30.01 14.45 -3.24
N LYS A 38 -30.92 14.47 -2.26
CA LYS A 38 -31.01 15.56 -1.28
C LYS A 38 -29.76 15.61 -0.40
N VAL A 39 -29.26 14.45 0.02
CA VAL A 39 -28.02 14.35 0.82
C VAL A 39 -26.79 14.65 -0.04
N ALA A 40 -26.73 14.13 -1.26
CA ALA A 40 -25.65 14.45 -2.20
C ALA A 40 -25.48 15.97 -2.40
N ALA A 41 -26.61 16.68 -2.57
CA ALA A 41 -26.61 18.14 -2.69
C ALA A 41 -25.98 18.85 -1.47
N LEU A 42 -26.05 18.28 -0.26
CA LEU A 42 -25.42 18.88 0.92
C LEU A 42 -23.89 18.90 0.82
N TYR A 43 -23.30 17.94 0.13
CA TYR A 43 -21.86 17.93 -0.15
C TYR A 43 -21.56 18.77 -1.38
N ASP A 44 -22.33 18.62 -2.46
CA ASP A 44 -22.04 19.23 -3.75
C ASP A 44 -22.26 20.76 -3.79
N THR A 45 -23.02 21.34 -2.85
CA THR A 45 -23.25 22.79 -2.78
C THR A 45 -22.24 23.55 -1.92
N GLU A 46 -21.32 22.86 -1.25
CA GLU A 46 -20.26 23.53 -0.51
C GLU A 46 -19.31 24.24 -1.46
N LYS A 47 -18.77 25.38 -1.02
CA LYS A 47 -17.89 26.22 -1.84
C LYS A 47 -16.68 25.44 -2.36
N ASP A 48 -16.14 24.57 -1.50
CA ASP A 48 -14.94 23.78 -1.74
C ASP A 48 -15.29 22.28 -1.61
N ALA A 49 -16.37 21.86 -2.27
CA ALA A 49 -16.95 20.53 -2.12
C ALA A 49 -15.96 19.36 -2.35
N ASP A 50 -14.97 19.52 -3.24
CA ASP A 50 -13.98 18.48 -3.51
C ASP A 50 -12.86 18.43 -2.45
N GLU A 51 -12.55 19.56 -1.80
CA GLU A 51 -11.56 19.65 -0.71
C GLU A 51 -11.99 18.81 0.49
N PHE A 52 -13.30 18.76 0.78
CA PHE A 52 -13.83 17.85 1.79
C PHE A 52 -13.49 16.37 1.47
N TRP A 53 -13.68 15.94 0.23
CA TRP A 53 -13.43 14.55 -0.17
C TRP A 53 -11.93 14.25 -0.22
N GLU A 54 -11.13 15.22 -0.63
CA GLU A 54 -9.67 15.16 -0.58
C GLU A 54 -9.21 14.92 0.87
N LEU A 55 -9.68 15.75 1.80
CA LEU A 55 -9.37 15.62 3.22
C LEU A 55 -9.84 14.28 3.79
N ALA A 56 -11.07 13.85 3.49
CA ALA A 56 -11.59 12.59 3.96
C ALA A 56 -10.78 11.38 3.44
N CYS A 57 -10.36 11.42 2.18
CA CYS A 57 -9.47 10.42 1.58
C CYS A 57 -8.08 10.45 2.23
N TRP A 58 -7.48 11.63 2.39
CA TRP A 58 -6.16 11.81 2.99
C TRP A 58 -6.12 11.31 4.45
N LEU A 59 -7.15 11.62 5.24
CA LEU A 59 -7.31 11.12 6.63
C LEU A 59 -7.45 9.59 6.69
N CYS A 60 -7.91 8.96 5.60
CA CYS A 60 -7.96 7.50 5.44
C CYS A 60 -6.70 6.94 4.76
N GLY A 61 -5.65 7.75 4.60
CA GLY A 61 -4.42 7.36 3.94
C GLY A 61 -4.60 6.98 2.48
N ILE A 62 -5.55 7.58 1.75
CA ILE A 62 -5.85 7.27 0.34
C ILE A 62 -5.29 8.38 -0.55
N GLY A 63 -4.42 7.99 -1.49
CA GLY A 63 -3.85 8.86 -2.50
C GLY A 63 -4.44 8.68 -3.90
N LEU A 64 -3.90 9.47 -4.82
CA LEU A 64 -4.17 9.38 -6.25
C LEU A 64 -3.28 8.34 -6.91
N THR A 65 -3.75 7.82 -8.05
CA THR A 65 -2.95 6.96 -8.92
C THR A 65 -2.82 7.61 -10.28
N PRO A 66 -1.92 7.13 -11.16
CA PRO A 66 -1.80 7.67 -12.52
C PRO A 66 -3.09 7.59 -13.35
N ALA A 67 -4.03 6.70 -12.98
CA ALA A 67 -5.34 6.60 -13.63
C ALA A 67 -6.29 7.77 -13.30
N ASP A 68 -5.93 8.61 -12.33
CA ASP A 68 -6.73 9.76 -11.88
C ASP A 68 -6.13 11.11 -12.33
N GLU A 69 -4.92 11.10 -12.92
CA GLU A 69 -4.28 12.28 -13.48
C GLU A 69 -5.14 12.86 -14.61
N GLY A 70 -5.64 14.09 -14.43
CA GLY A 70 -6.40 14.82 -15.47
C GLY A 70 -7.91 14.90 -15.25
N HIS A 71 -8.34 15.46 -14.12
CA HIS A 71 -9.71 15.92 -13.81
C HIS A 71 -10.66 14.97 -13.06
N LYS A 72 -10.15 13.95 -12.37
CA LYS A 72 -11.00 13.17 -11.47
C LYS A 72 -11.22 13.93 -10.15
N LEU A 73 -12.47 14.03 -9.74
CA LEU A 73 -12.84 14.60 -8.44
C LEU A 73 -12.51 13.60 -7.33
N TRP A 74 -12.00 14.06 -6.19
CA TRP A 74 -11.73 13.22 -5.02
C TRP A 74 -12.99 12.49 -4.54
N ARG A 75 -14.15 13.11 -4.71
CA ARG A 75 -15.45 12.44 -4.50
C ARG A 75 -15.57 11.13 -5.27
N ASP A 76 -15.17 11.12 -6.54
CA ASP A 76 -15.34 9.95 -7.40
C ASP A 76 -14.35 8.85 -7.02
N VAL A 77 -13.15 9.22 -6.56
CA VAL A 77 -12.17 8.30 -5.94
C VAL A 77 -12.76 7.67 -4.68
N ALA A 78 -13.28 8.47 -3.75
CA ALA A 78 -13.92 7.99 -2.53
C ALA A 78 -15.06 7.01 -2.82
N ILE A 79 -15.97 7.37 -3.74
CA ILE A 79 -17.09 6.53 -4.14
C ILE A 79 -16.60 5.22 -4.76
N GLN A 80 -15.60 5.26 -5.63
CA GLN A 80 -15.03 4.07 -6.26
C GLN A 80 -14.45 3.13 -5.20
N CYS A 81 -13.61 3.64 -4.30
CA CYS A 81 -13.00 2.88 -3.21
C CYS A 81 -14.05 2.17 -2.36
N ILE A 82 -15.06 2.90 -1.88
CA ILE A 82 -16.06 2.32 -0.98
C ILE A 82 -16.99 1.34 -1.70
N LYS A 83 -17.36 1.60 -2.96
CA LYS A 83 -18.23 0.69 -3.72
C LYS A 83 -17.57 -0.64 -4.06
N GLN A 84 -16.28 -0.60 -4.42
CA GLN A 84 -15.56 -1.80 -4.85
C GLN A 84 -15.00 -2.57 -3.66
N ASP A 85 -14.52 -1.86 -2.63
CA ASP A 85 -13.67 -2.46 -1.61
C ASP A 85 -14.08 -2.15 -0.17
N GLY A 86 -14.81 -1.05 0.08
CA GLY A 86 -15.17 -0.60 1.44
C GLY A 86 -15.99 -1.58 2.30
N PHE A 87 -16.53 -2.63 1.68
CA PHE A 87 -17.27 -3.73 2.34
C PHE A 87 -16.57 -5.08 2.21
N CYS A 88 -15.33 -5.11 1.72
CA CYS A 88 -14.55 -6.33 1.66
C CYS A 88 -14.38 -6.91 3.07
N SER A 89 -14.54 -8.24 3.18
CA SER A 89 -14.39 -8.97 4.44
C SER A 89 -13.01 -9.63 4.59
N LEU A 90 -12.15 -9.51 3.58
CA LEU A 90 -10.75 -9.93 3.66
C LEU A 90 -10.02 -8.97 4.63
N PRO A 91 -9.28 -9.43 5.65
CA PRO A 91 -8.61 -8.53 6.56
C PRO A 91 -7.40 -7.88 5.95
N GLY A 92 -7.08 -6.73 6.52
CA GLY A 92 -6.16 -5.81 5.89
C GLY A 92 -6.75 -5.22 4.61
N CYS A 93 -8.06 -5.35 4.40
CA CYS A 93 -8.81 -4.79 3.29
C CYS A 93 -10.14 -4.18 3.79
N GLY A 94 -10.86 -3.49 2.90
CA GLY A 94 -12.13 -2.81 3.22
C GLY A 94 -12.07 -1.92 4.46
N GLU A 95 -13.07 -2.02 5.33
CA GLU A 95 -13.15 -1.21 6.55
C GLU A 95 -11.97 -1.46 7.50
N SER A 96 -11.45 -2.69 7.55
CA SER A 96 -10.31 -3.00 8.42
C SER A 96 -9.06 -2.23 8.01
N LEU A 97 -8.85 -2.07 6.70
CA LEU A 97 -7.77 -1.26 6.14
C LEU A 97 -8.00 0.23 6.38
N LEU A 98 -9.21 0.74 6.09
CA LEU A 98 -9.55 2.13 6.36
C LEU A 98 -9.30 2.50 7.83
N CYS A 99 -9.73 1.64 8.75
CA CYS A 99 -9.52 1.84 10.18
C CYS A 99 -8.04 1.90 10.54
N ARG A 100 -7.23 0.99 9.98
CA ARG A 100 -5.78 0.99 10.18
C ARG A 100 -5.17 2.30 9.67
N ASN A 101 -5.41 2.65 8.41
CA ASN A 101 -4.85 3.85 7.81
C ASN A 101 -5.21 5.12 8.60
N ARG A 102 -6.46 5.24 9.07
CA ARG A 102 -6.86 6.34 9.95
C ARG A 102 -6.04 6.41 11.23
N CYS A 103 -5.81 5.27 11.87
CA CYS A 103 -5.00 5.22 13.09
C CYS A 103 -3.56 5.65 12.82
N GLU A 104 -2.94 5.15 11.76
CA GLU A 104 -1.58 5.52 11.36
C GLU A 104 -1.48 7.02 10.99
N MET A 105 -2.44 7.54 10.21
CA MET A 105 -2.52 8.97 9.87
C MET A 105 -2.72 9.84 11.11
N LYS A 106 -3.61 9.46 12.04
CA LYS A 106 -3.81 10.19 13.31
C LYS A 106 -2.53 10.21 14.15
N GLN A 107 -1.79 9.11 14.19
CA GLN A 107 -0.49 9.04 14.86
C GLN A 107 0.54 9.94 14.17
N ALA A 108 0.62 9.88 12.84
CA ALA A 108 1.53 10.73 12.06
C ALA A 108 1.25 12.22 12.29
N ILE A 109 -0.02 12.65 12.19
CA ILE A 109 -0.44 14.04 12.47
C ILE A 109 -0.01 14.47 13.88
N TYR A 110 -0.26 13.63 14.89
CA TYR A 110 0.06 13.95 16.27
C TYR A 110 1.57 14.01 16.55
N HIS A 111 2.34 13.07 16.01
CA HIS A 111 3.77 12.96 16.29
C HIS A 111 4.63 13.91 15.45
N LEU A 112 4.17 14.26 14.25
CA LEU A 112 4.92 15.05 13.28
C LEU A 112 4.37 16.46 13.10
N ASP A 113 3.28 16.81 13.81
CA ASP A 113 2.62 18.12 13.75
C ASP A 113 2.26 18.50 12.31
N LEU A 114 1.68 17.55 11.57
CA LEU A 114 1.31 17.74 10.17
C LEU A 114 -0.01 18.48 10.05
N ASP A 115 -0.06 19.46 9.16
CA ASP A 115 -1.34 20.02 8.76
C ASP A 115 -2.08 19.04 7.84
N PRO A 116 -3.42 19.03 7.85
CA PRO A 116 -4.18 18.19 6.93
C PRO A 116 -3.84 18.53 5.48
N LEU A 117 -3.76 17.48 4.63
CA LEU A 117 -3.33 17.56 3.23
C LEU A 117 -1.83 17.84 3.02
N ASP A 118 -1.06 18.03 4.08
CA ASP A 118 0.38 18.09 3.94
C ASP A 118 0.94 16.76 3.48
N VAL A 119 2.03 16.86 2.72
CA VAL A 119 2.92 15.75 2.45
C VAL A 119 4.22 16.07 3.17
N TYR A 120 4.81 15.08 3.83
CA TYR A 120 6.06 15.29 4.55
C TYR A 120 7.18 15.58 3.54
N ILE A 121 7.81 16.75 3.67
CA ILE A 121 8.85 17.26 2.75
C ILE A 121 10.19 17.49 3.47
N ASP A 122 10.24 17.51 4.80
CA ASP A 122 11.38 18.07 5.56
C ASP A 122 12.19 17.03 6.34
N MET A 123 13.49 16.88 6.08
CA MET A 123 14.32 15.76 6.58
C MET A 123 15.06 16.03 7.89
N ASP A 124 14.79 17.16 8.56
CA ASP A 124 15.61 17.61 9.69
C ASP A 124 15.26 16.98 11.06
N ARG A 125 14.45 15.91 11.10
CA ARG A 125 14.05 15.26 12.35
C ARG A 125 14.11 13.76 12.19
N GLY A 126 14.66 13.06 13.19
CA GLY A 126 14.78 11.59 13.26
C GLY A 126 13.43 10.87 13.32
N VAL A 127 12.61 11.09 12.29
CA VAL A 127 11.31 10.49 12.04
C VAL A 127 11.58 9.10 11.51
N VAL A 128 11.06 8.10 12.21
CA VAL A 128 11.07 6.74 11.71
C VAL A 128 9.84 6.57 10.83
N PHE A 129 10.04 6.36 9.53
CA PHE A 129 8.93 6.12 8.61
C PHE A 129 8.45 4.69 8.71
N HIS A 130 7.13 4.53 8.86
CA HIS A 130 6.49 3.24 8.77
C HIS A 130 5.99 3.01 7.35
N VAL A 131 6.51 1.97 6.70
CA VAL A 131 6.01 1.52 5.39
C VAL A 131 4.66 0.85 5.58
N HIS A 132 3.76 1.05 4.60
CA HIS A 132 2.44 0.48 4.67
C HIS A 132 2.51 -1.07 4.65
N PRO A 133 1.98 -1.75 5.69
CA PRO A 133 2.14 -3.21 5.84
C PRO A 133 1.40 -4.07 4.80
N VAL A 134 0.72 -3.46 3.84
CA VAL A 134 0.09 -4.18 2.74
C VAL A 134 1.15 -4.66 1.75
N LEU A 135 2.23 -3.89 1.59
CA LEU A 135 3.36 -4.22 0.70
C LEU A 135 4.01 -5.55 1.09
N GLU A 136 4.01 -5.87 2.37
CA GLU A 136 4.51 -7.13 2.95
C GLU A 136 3.66 -8.36 2.60
N LYS A 137 2.38 -8.14 2.28
CA LYS A 137 1.40 -9.20 2.02
C LYS A 137 1.06 -9.35 0.54
N ILE A 138 1.68 -8.54 -0.31
CA ILE A 138 1.50 -8.63 -1.76
C ILE A 138 2.50 -9.63 -2.34
N ARG A 139 2.02 -10.41 -3.30
CA ARG A 139 2.80 -11.41 -4.04
C ARG A 139 2.54 -11.25 -5.53
N PHE A 140 3.58 -11.39 -6.34
CA PHE A 140 3.48 -11.38 -7.80
C PHE A 140 3.31 -12.81 -8.30
N THR A 141 2.09 -13.19 -8.63
CA THR A 141 1.72 -14.58 -8.99
C THR A 141 1.30 -14.71 -10.45
N GLY A 142 1.19 -13.60 -11.16
CA GLY A 142 1.06 -13.56 -12.60
C GLY A 142 2.31 -14.13 -13.28
N GLY A 143 2.09 -14.63 -14.50
CA GLY A 143 3.17 -15.01 -15.38
C GLY A 143 3.88 -13.80 -15.98
N HIS A 144 4.97 -14.05 -16.70
CA HIS A 144 5.74 -13.04 -17.40
C HIS A 144 4.84 -12.15 -18.29
N GLY A 145 4.92 -10.83 -18.10
CA GLY A 145 4.15 -9.85 -18.86
C GLY A 145 2.67 -9.75 -18.48
N ALA A 146 2.23 -10.36 -17.38
CA ALA A 146 0.93 -10.06 -16.80
C ALA A 146 0.83 -8.57 -16.43
N PRO A 147 -0.33 -7.92 -16.55
CA PRO A 147 -0.45 -6.53 -16.14
C PRO A 147 -0.43 -6.44 -14.60
N LEU A 148 0.19 -5.38 -14.07
CA LEU A 148 0.44 -5.19 -12.63
C LEU A 148 -0.77 -5.48 -11.74
N MET A 149 -1.94 -4.94 -12.12
CA MET A 149 -3.15 -5.03 -11.30
C MET A 149 -3.72 -6.45 -11.21
N GLN A 150 -3.35 -7.34 -12.12
CA GLN A 150 -3.72 -8.76 -12.10
C GLN A 150 -2.57 -9.65 -11.61
N ASP A 151 -1.32 -9.22 -11.79
CA ASP A 151 -0.13 -9.93 -11.33
C ASP A 151 0.05 -9.84 -9.81
N ALA A 152 -0.09 -8.63 -9.27
CA ALA A 152 -0.03 -8.39 -7.84
C ALA A 152 -1.29 -8.95 -7.17
N THR A 153 -1.08 -9.85 -6.22
CA THR A 153 -2.14 -10.52 -5.46
C THR A 153 -1.95 -10.30 -3.97
N PHE A 154 -3.06 -10.21 -3.24
CA PHE A 154 -3.10 -10.01 -1.80
C PHE A 154 -3.88 -11.15 -1.15
N SER A 155 -3.33 -11.73 -0.08
CA SER A 155 -3.92 -12.89 0.59
C SER A 155 -4.57 -12.56 1.94
N GLY A 156 -4.73 -11.28 2.27
CA GLY A 156 -5.16 -10.84 3.58
C GLY A 156 -4.00 -10.60 4.54
N MET A 157 -4.23 -9.79 5.57
CA MET A 157 -3.35 -9.66 6.72
C MET A 157 -3.70 -10.72 7.77
N ASP A 158 -2.68 -11.29 8.41
CA ASP A 158 -2.87 -12.32 9.44
C ASP A 158 -3.82 -11.82 10.53
N PRO A 159 -4.96 -12.48 10.76
CA PRO A 159 -5.85 -12.12 11.83
C PRO A 159 -5.29 -12.71 13.12
N ALA A 160 -4.23 -12.12 13.67
CA ALA A 160 -3.77 -12.46 15.01
C ALA A 160 -4.87 -12.27 16.08
N SER A 161 -6.01 -11.65 15.73
CA SER A 161 -7.07 -11.24 16.65
C SER A 161 -8.48 -11.80 16.40
N VAL A 162 -8.84 -12.40 15.25
CA VAL A 162 -10.21 -12.96 15.10
C VAL A 162 -10.27 -14.13 14.10
N LYS A 163 -10.16 -15.37 14.59
CA LYS A 163 -10.62 -16.55 13.84
C LYS A 163 -12.15 -16.58 13.88
N LEU A 164 -12.81 -15.95 12.91
CA LEU A 164 -14.24 -16.19 12.71
C LEU A 164 -14.41 -17.58 12.03
N PRO A 165 -15.10 -18.54 12.65
CA PRO A 165 -15.14 -19.94 12.20
C PRO A 165 -15.96 -20.20 10.93
N PHE A 166 -16.40 -19.15 10.21
CA PHE A 166 -17.35 -19.27 9.10
C PHE A 166 -16.84 -18.80 7.74
N PHE A 167 -15.62 -18.28 7.67
CA PHE A 167 -15.02 -17.91 6.40
C PHE A 167 -13.83 -18.85 6.14
N GLU A 168 -13.95 -19.67 5.10
CA GLU A 168 -12.78 -20.27 4.45
C GLU A 168 -12.18 -19.18 3.55
N TRP A 169 -10.98 -18.73 3.86
CA TRP A 169 -10.37 -17.61 3.14
C TRP A 169 -9.62 -18.21 1.98
N SER A 170 -10.39 -18.47 0.94
CA SER A 170 -9.97 -19.30 -0.16
C SER A 170 -9.72 -18.42 -1.37
N SER A 171 -8.43 -18.14 -1.57
CA SER A 171 -7.77 -17.60 -2.77
C SER A 171 -7.25 -16.17 -2.61
N PRO A 172 -5.97 -15.92 -2.95
CA PRO A 172 -5.45 -14.57 -3.16
C PRO A 172 -6.35 -13.78 -4.12
N CYS A 173 -6.58 -12.51 -3.83
CA CYS A 173 -7.30 -11.60 -4.72
C CYS A 173 -6.33 -10.75 -5.51
N ALA A 174 -6.70 -10.36 -6.73
CA ALA A 174 -5.93 -9.41 -7.51
C ALA A 174 -6.02 -8.03 -6.87
N VAL A 175 -4.88 -7.34 -6.72
CA VAL A 175 -4.84 -5.99 -6.15
C VAL A 175 -5.72 -5.02 -6.95
N GLY A 176 -5.88 -5.24 -8.26
CA GLY A 176 -6.78 -4.50 -9.14
C GLY A 176 -8.24 -4.45 -8.69
N ASP A 177 -8.72 -5.48 -8.00
CA ASP A 177 -10.09 -5.55 -7.50
C ASP A 177 -10.29 -4.80 -6.17
N HIS A 178 -9.19 -4.30 -5.58
CA HIS A 178 -9.15 -3.72 -4.25
C HIS A 178 -8.50 -2.32 -4.26
N PRO A 179 -9.24 -1.28 -4.70
CA PRO A 179 -8.77 0.10 -4.72
C PRO A 179 -8.23 0.64 -3.41
N LEU A 180 -8.70 0.18 -2.24
CA LEU A 180 -8.13 0.68 -1.00
C LEU A 180 -6.68 0.21 -0.83
N LEU A 181 -6.33 -1.00 -1.29
CA LEU A 181 -4.97 -1.53 -1.16
C LEU A 181 -3.95 -0.72 -1.95
N TYR A 182 -4.19 -0.48 -3.24
CA TYR A 182 -3.20 0.16 -4.09
C TYR A 182 -3.21 1.69 -3.99
N ARG A 183 -4.32 2.29 -3.53
CA ARG A 183 -4.41 3.73 -3.29
C ARG A 183 -3.93 4.14 -1.91
N SER A 184 -3.81 3.21 -0.97
CA SER A 184 -3.18 3.47 0.31
C SER A 184 -1.83 4.19 0.12
N PHE A 185 -1.52 5.18 0.95
CA PHE A 185 -0.19 5.79 0.99
C PHE A 185 0.88 4.71 1.23
N ALA A 186 2.05 4.88 0.60
CA ALA A 186 3.16 3.95 0.76
C ALA A 186 3.77 4.01 2.17
N THR A 187 3.66 5.15 2.83
CA THR A 187 4.25 5.42 4.15
C THR A 187 3.31 6.25 5.02
N PHE A 188 3.54 6.20 6.33
CA PHE A 188 2.94 7.10 7.31
C PHE A 188 4.08 7.81 8.07
N ALA A 189 4.25 9.13 7.94
CA ALA A 189 3.48 10.09 7.14
C ALA A 189 3.57 9.89 5.61
N PRO A 190 2.62 10.44 4.83
CA PRO A 190 2.72 10.44 3.37
C PRO A 190 3.95 11.23 2.90
N VAL A 191 4.64 10.73 1.87
CA VAL A 191 5.84 11.34 1.28
C VAL A 191 5.71 11.43 -0.24
N THR A 192 6.34 12.43 -0.86
CA THR A 192 6.38 12.58 -2.32
C THR A 192 7.55 11.86 -2.97
N LYS A 193 8.55 11.46 -2.18
CA LYS A 193 9.77 10.80 -2.63
C LYS A 193 10.13 9.64 -1.72
N ILE A 194 10.62 8.55 -2.30
CA ILE A 194 11.26 7.45 -1.56
C ILE A 194 12.42 6.89 -2.38
N MET A 195 13.40 6.31 -1.71
CA MET A 195 14.42 5.48 -2.34
C MET A 195 14.28 4.02 -1.91
N LEU A 196 14.14 3.12 -2.87
CA LEU A 196 14.16 1.68 -2.65
C LEU A 196 15.59 1.15 -2.83
N ARG A 197 16.12 0.45 -1.83
CA ARG A 197 17.38 -0.28 -1.95
C ARG A 197 17.21 -1.50 -2.88
N PRO A 198 18.33 -2.06 -3.38
CA PRO A 198 18.30 -3.27 -4.20
C PRO A 198 17.53 -4.42 -3.54
N ILE A 199 16.66 -5.08 -4.31
CA ILE A 199 15.92 -6.27 -3.85
C ILE A 199 16.66 -7.50 -4.39
N ALA A 200 17.10 -8.39 -3.49
CA ALA A 200 17.94 -9.54 -3.85
C ALA A 200 19.17 -9.14 -4.69
N GLY A 201 19.82 -8.04 -4.30
CA GLY A 201 20.98 -7.47 -5.00
C GLY A 201 20.64 -6.72 -6.30
N ARG A 202 19.42 -6.81 -6.83
CA ARG A 202 19.00 -6.10 -8.03
C ARG A 202 18.56 -4.67 -7.71
N LEU A 203 19.28 -3.69 -8.24
CA LEU A 203 18.81 -2.30 -8.24
C LEU A 203 17.65 -2.15 -9.23
N LEU A 204 16.52 -1.64 -8.76
CA LEU A 204 15.33 -1.45 -9.60
C LEU A 204 15.49 -0.24 -10.51
N ASP A 205 14.99 -0.32 -11.74
CA ASP A 205 14.77 0.85 -12.58
C ASP A 205 13.68 1.70 -11.92
N GLY A 206 14.00 2.98 -11.67
CA GLY A 206 13.10 3.85 -10.92
C GLY A 206 13.12 3.60 -9.42
N HIS A 207 14.18 2.99 -8.87
CA HIS A 207 14.38 2.86 -7.42
C HIS A 207 14.28 4.19 -6.65
N ARG A 208 14.44 5.33 -7.32
CA ARG A 208 14.11 6.67 -6.81
C ARG A 208 12.74 7.06 -7.32
N LEU A 209 11.74 6.96 -6.46
CA LEU A 209 10.39 7.38 -6.78
C LEU A 209 10.24 8.85 -6.38
N SER A 210 9.61 9.64 -7.25
CA SER A 210 9.34 11.06 -7.00
C SER A 210 8.10 11.46 -7.78
N GLN A 211 7.11 12.02 -7.07
CA GLN A 211 5.86 12.51 -7.66
C GLN A 211 5.47 13.87 -7.06
N MET A 212 4.50 14.54 -7.69
CA MET A 212 3.93 15.77 -7.12
C MET A 212 2.94 15.50 -5.98
N SER A 213 2.29 14.34 -6.01
CA SER A 213 1.39 13.85 -4.97
C SER A 213 2.09 12.88 -4.02
N ALA A 214 1.45 12.60 -2.88
CA ALA A 214 1.88 11.54 -1.97
C ALA A 214 1.96 10.19 -2.70
N LEU A 215 3.06 9.48 -2.50
CA LEU A 215 3.30 8.16 -3.08
C LEU A 215 2.36 7.13 -2.45
N THR A 216 1.87 6.24 -3.30
CA THR A 216 0.95 5.17 -2.93
C THR A 216 1.61 3.80 -3.05
N VAL A 217 0.95 2.79 -2.48
CA VAL A 217 1.32 1.39 -2.65
C VAL A 217 1.44 1.03 -4.14
N TYR A 218 0.57 1.56 -5.00
CA TYR A 218 0.66 1.37 -6.44
C TYR A 218 2.03 1.76 -7.01
N ASP A 219 2.60 2.88 -6.58
CA ASP A 219 3.86 3.39 -7.12
C ASP A 219 5.04 2.48 -6.78
N VAL A 220 5.06 1.96 -5.54
CA VAL A 220 6.04 0.95 -5.10
C VAL A 220 5.90 -0.34 -5.91
N LEU A 221 4.67 -0.86 -6.03
CA LEU A 221 4.42 -2.09 -6.77
C LEU A 221 4.78 -1.96 -8.25
N LYS A 222 4.46 -0.82 -8.87
CA LYS A 222 4.80 -0.54 -10.27
C LYS A 222 6.31 -0.56 -10.50
N THR A 223 7.07 0.02 -9.58
CA THR A 223 8.53 0.05 -9.64
C THR A 223 9.11 -1.36 -9.56
N ILE A 224 8.65 -2.18 -8.61
CA ILE A 224 9.09 -3.58 -8.50
C ILE A 224 8.69 -4.37 -9.75
N HIS A 225 7.44 -4.22 -10.19
CA HIS A 225 6.88 -4.94 -11.33
C HIS A 225 7.61 -4.67 -12.64
N ALA A 226 8.15 -3.47 -12.85
CA ALA A 226 8.91 -3.11 -14.05
C ALA A 226 10.22 -3.93 -14.22
N ASP A 227 10.74 -4.48 -13.12
CA ASP A 227 11.99 -5.26 -13.10
C ASP A 227 11.81 -6.75 -12.81
N LEU A 228 10.61 -7.20 -12.46
CA LEU A 228 10.33 -8.59 -12.07
C LEU A 228 10.85 -9.61 -13.07
N ASP A 229 10.61 -9.37 -14.35
CA ASP A 229 10.83 -10.33 -15.44
C ASP A 229 12.18 -10.16 -16.15
N ARG A 230 12.97 -9.18 -15.73
CA ARG A 230 14.26 -8.91 -16.38
C ARG A 230 15.32 -9.91 -15.90
N PRO A 231 16.24 -10.32 -16.79
CA PRO A 231 17.34 -11.19 -16.41
C PRO A 231 18.17 -10.57 -15.28
N LEU A 232 18.46 -11.38 -14.26
CA LEU A 232 19.39 -11.05 -13.19
C LEU A 232 20.82 -11.22 -13.67
N GLU A 233 21.72 -10.40 -13.15
CA GLU A 233 23.13 -10.66 -13.34
C GLU A 233 23.58 -11.85 -12.50
N VAL A 234 24.56 -12.60 -13.00
CA VAL A 234 25.08 -13.80 -12.33
C VAL A 234 25.53 -13.48 -10.91
N HIS A 235 26.11 -12.30 -10.69
CA HIS A 235 26.61 -11.90 -9.37
C HIS A 235 25.47 -11.69 -8.36
N ASN A 236 24.33 -11.10 -8.76
CA ASN A 236 23.16 -10.95 -7.89
C ASN A 236 22.59 -12.30 -7.49
N LEU A 237 22.53 -13.22 -8.46
CA LEU A 237 22.02 -14.55 -8.23
C LEU A 237 22.92 -15.37 -7.30
N LEU A 238 24.23 -15.27 -7.45
CA LEU A 238 25.18 -15.92 -6.54
C LEU A 238 25.06 -15.38 -5.12
N ASP A 239 24.97 -14.06 -4.95
CA ASP A 239 24.79 -13.43 -3.63
C ASP A 239 23.47 -13.90 -2.98
N TYR A 240 22.38 -13.94 -3.74
CA TYR A 240 21.11 -14.48 -3.26
C TYR A 240 21.23 -15.96 -2.84
N VAL A 241 21.77 -16.83 -3.70
CA VAL A 241 21.89 -18.27 -3.40
C VAL A 241 22.76 -18.52 -2.17
N MET A 242 23.81 -17.72 -1.96
CA MET A 242 24.67 -17.82 -0.79
C MET A 242 23.96 -17.41 0.50
N ARG A 243 23.17 -16.33 0.47
CA ARG A 243 22.45 -15.83 1.66
C ARG A 243 21.16 -16.60 1.96
N HIS A 244 20.51 -17.13 0.93
CA HIS A 244 19.20 -17.78 1.02
C HIS A 244 19.26 -19.30 0.75
N GLN A 245 20.40 -19.94 0.96
CA GLN A 245 20.58 -21.38 0.68
C GLN A 245 19.52 -22.24 1.37
N ASN A 246 19.15 -21.91 2.61
CA ASN A 246 18.16 -22.63 3.40
C ASN A 246 16.72 -22.48 2.88
N CYS A 247 16.47 -21.52 2.00
CA CYS A 247 15.15 -21.24 1.45
C CYS A 247 14.90 -21.97 0.12
N LEU A 248 15.97 -22.46 -0.51
CA LEU A 248 15.89 -23.10 -1.81
C LEU A 248 15.26 -24.50 -1.68
N PRO A 249 14.35 -24.89 -2.59
CA PRO A 249 13.81 -26.25 -2.61
C PRO A 249 14.92 -27.30 -2.69
N GLU A 250 14.79 -28.43 -1.99
CA GLU A 250 15.81 -29.49 -1.96
C GLU A 250 16.28 -29.92 -3.36
N LYS A 251 15.36 -30.01 -4.31
CA LYS A 251 15.66 -30.37 -5.71
C LYS A 251 16.59 -29.37 -6.41
N MET A 252 16.63 -28.12 -5.96
CA MET A 252 17.54 -27.11 -6.47
C MET A 252 18.90 -27.15 -5.75
N THR A 253 18.97 -27.62 -4.51
CA THR A 253 20.22 -27.63 -3.71
C THR A 253 21.12 -28.83 -3.99
N GLU A 254 20.64 -29.85 -4.71
CA GLU A 254 21.45 -31.01 -5.15
C GLU A 254 22.69 -30.64 -5.98
N SER A 255 22.72 -29.44 -6.58
CA SER A 255 23.87 -28.90 -7.32
C SER A 255 23.86 -27.38 -7.31
N TYR A 256 25.02 -26.73 -7.18
CA TYR A 256 25.16 -25.27 -7.36
C TYR A 256 24.69 -24.75 -8.73
N VAL A 257 24.65 -25.61 -9.74
CA VAL A 257 24.14 -25.26 -11.08
C VAL A 257 22.60 -25.27 -11.13
N GLY A 258 21.95 -25.97 -10.20
CA GLY A 258 20.50 -26.08 -10.10
C GLY A 258 19.81 -24.72 -9.98
N PRO A 259 20.13 -23.89 -8.97
CA PRO A 259 19.52 -22.58 -8.79
C PRO A 259 19.82 -21.66 -9.97
N LEU A 260 21.07 -21.68 -10.47
CA LEU A 260 21.50 -20.88 -11.63
C LEU A 260 20.72 -21.17 -12.92
N ARG A 261 20.15 -22.38 -13.06
CA ARG A 261 19.33 -22.76 -14.22
C ARG A 261 17.87 -22.31 -14.11
N HIS A 262 17.34 -22.25 -12.89
CA HIS A 262 15.92 -22.02 -12.63
C HIS A 262 15.59 -20.59 -12.21
N LEU A 263 16.51 -19.93 -11.51
CA LEU A 263 16.34 -18.56 -11.02
C LEU A 263 16.99 -17.61 -12.02
N LYS A 264 16.17 -16.98 -12.87
CA LYS A 264 16.66 -16.09 -13.93
C LYS A 264 16.27 -14.64 -13.70
N THR A 265 15.20 -14.42 -12.95
CA THR A 265 14.54 -13.13 -12.82
C THR A 265 14.22 -12.84 -11.35
N LEU A 266 13.93 -11.58 -11.03
CA LEU A 266 13.52 -11.19 -9.67
C LEU A 266 12.21 -11.89 -9.28
N ARG A 267 11.30 -12.13 -10.24
CA ARG A 267 10.07 -12.93 -10.04
C ARG A 267 10.39 -14.33 -9.53
N ASP A 268 11.37 -15.01 -10.14
CA ASP A 268 11.76 -16.35 -9.72
C ASP A 268 12.25 -16.35 -8.27
N LEU A 269 13.03 -15.33 -7.88
CA LEU A 269 13.51 -15.19 -6.50
C LEU A 269 12.36 -14.93 -5.51
N LEU A 270 11.50 -13.96 -5.80
CA LEU A 270 10.38 -13.59 -4.94
C LEU A 270 9.29 -14.66 -4.86
N SER A 271 9.26 -15.60 -5.81
CA SER A 271 8.40 -16.79 -5.72
C SER A 271 8.85 -17.78 -4.64
N ILE A 272 10.14 -17.75 -4.28
CA ILE A 272 10.72 -18.58 -3.22
C ILE A 272 10.75 -17.81 -1.91
N CYS A 273 11.38 -16.63 -1.91
CA CYS A 273 11.50 -15.75 -0.75
C CYS A 273 10.75 -14.46 -1.02
N PRO A 274 9.45 -14.38 -0.69
CA PRO A 274 8.73 -13.14 -0.85
C PRO A 274 9.24 -12.07 0.11
N VAL A 275 8.90 -10.81 -0.14
CA VAL A 275 9.20 -9.73 0.79
C VAL A 275 8.43 -9.97 2.10
N ASN A 276 9.18 -9.92 3.20
CA ASN A 276 8.67 -10.03 4.57
C ASN A 276 8.26 -8.65 5.10
N GLU A 277 9.19 -7.70 5.04
CA GLU A 277 9.06 -6.38 5.63
C GLU A 277 9.86 -5.35 4.83
N TYR A 278 9.50 -4.09 4.98
CA TYR A 278 10.28 -2.96 4.49
C TYR A 278 10.76 -2.14 5.68
N LEU A 279 12.08 -2.00 5.82
CA LEU A 279 12.67 -1.21 6.89
C LEU A 279 13.16 0.13 6.38
N HIS A 280 12.81 1.19 7.11
CA HIS A 280 13.44 2.51 6.97
C HIS A 280 14.87 2.42 7.53
N VAL A 281 15.86 2.79 6.73
CA VAL A 281 17.28 2.68 7.12
C VAL A 281 18.01 4.01 7.19
N ALA A 282 17.55 5.00 6.43
CA ALA A 282 18.15 6.32 6.37
C ALA A 282 17.20 7.31 5.70
N ASP A 283 17.50 8.59 5.80
CA ASP A 283 16.92 9.64 4.98
C ASP A 283 18.00 10.16 4.02
N ASP A 284 17.63 10.36 2.76
CA ASP A 284 18.51 10.93 1.73
C ASP A 284 18.00 12.31 1.35
N ASP A 285 18.88 13.33 1.46
CA ASP A 285 18.50 14.74 1.31
C ASP A 285 17.84 15.09 -0.04
N GLU A 286 18.11 14.31 -1.08
CA GLU A 286 17.57 14.55 -2.42
C GLU A 286 16.35 13.67 -2.72
N HIS A 287 16.33 12.47 -2.15
CA HIS A 287 15.45 11.37 -2.56
C HIS A 287 14.44 10.91 -1.49
N GLY A 288 14.46 11.50 -0.29
CA GLY A 288 13.54 11.17 0.81
C GLY A 288 13.93 9.90 1.57
N PRO A 289 13.00 9.27 2.31
CA PRO A 289 13.31 8.11 3.11
C PRO A 289 13.74 6.91 2.27
N VAL A 290 14.76 6.22 2.76
CA VAL A 290 15.40 5.07 2.15
C VAL A 290 14.88 3.79 2.80
N PHE A 291 14.33 2.89 1.99
CA PHE A 291 13.78 1.62 2.45
C PHE A 291 14.52 0.42 1.88
N VAL A 292 14.71 -0.61 2.71
CA VAL A 292 15.21 -1.92 2.29
C VAL A 292 14.13 -2.97 2.43
N ALA A 293 13.95 -3.79 1.39
CA ALA A 293 13.06 -4.95 1.43
C ALA A 293 13.81 -6.13 2.04
N LEU A 294 13.31 -6.65 3.16
CA LEU A 294 13.81 -7.89 3.75
C LEU A 294 12.97 -9.06 3.25
N LEU A 295 13.64 -10.12 2.81
CA LEU A 295 12.96 -11.30 2.26
C LEU A 295 12.73 -12.34 3.35
N VAL A 296 11.62 -13.08 3.26
CA VAL A 296 11.34 -14.19 4.18
C VAL A 296 12.39 -15.28 3.96
N CYS A 297 13.40 -15.31 4.83
CA CYS A 297 14.15 -16.53 5.09
C CYS A 297 13.36 -17.37 6.10
N MET A 298 13.06 -18.62 5.77
CA MET A 298 12.51 -19.54 6.78
C MET A 298 13.66 -19.94 7.72
N GLY A 299 13.96 -19.11 8.71
CA GLY A 299 14.97 -19.33 9.74
C GLY A 299 15.40 -18.02 10.40
N ASP A 300 15.10 -17.85 11.69
CA ASP A 300 15.19 -16.63 12.50
C ASP A 300 16.61 -16.11 12.81
N ASP A 301 17.64 -16.53 12.09
CA ASP A 301 19.02 -16.16 12.40
C ASP A 301 19.60 -15.22 11.32
N GLU A 302 20.05 -14.05 11.76
CA GLU A 302 20.93 -13.07 11.09
C GLU A 302 20.26 -11.84 10.43
N LEU A 303 20.08 -10.79 11.24
CA LEU A 303 20.16 -9.40 10.77
C LEU A 303 21.34 -8.72 11.48
N ASP A 304 22.54 -8.89 10.91
CA ASP A 304 23.72 -8.09 11.26
C ASP A 304 23.82 -6.89 10.29
N LEU A 305 22.91 -5.93 10.50
CA LEU A 305 22.64 -4.76 9.63
C LEU A 305 23.82 -3.77 9.56
N ASP A 306 24.75 -3.82 10.51
CA ASP A 306 25.87 -2.87 10.60
C ASP A 306 26.98 -3.14 9.57
N SER A 307 27.04 -4.33 8.96
CA SER A 307 28.11 -4.69 8.02
C SER A 307 27.87 -4.24 6.56
N GLN A 308 26.65 -3.79 6.24
CA GLN A 308 26.27 -3.37 4.89
C GLN A 308 26.28 -1.86 4.67
N VAL A 309 26.32 -1.06 5.74
CA VAL A 309 26.37 0.41 5.64
C VAL A 309 27.76 0.89 5.21
N ASP A 310 28.83 0.16 5.54
CA ASP A 310 30.22 0.56 5.27
C ASP A 310 30.82 -0.04 3.97
N ARG A 311 30.05 -0.80 3.20
CA ARG A 311 30.53 -1.44 1.95
C ARG A 311 29.59 -1.23 0.78
N MET A 312 29.22 0.01 0.46
CA MET A 312 28.74 0.46 -0.86
C MET A 312 28.56 1.97 -0.89
#